data_AF-A0AAU1RI57-F1
#
_entry.id   AF-A0AAU1RI57-F1
#
_cell.length_a   1.000
_cell.length_b   1.000
_cell.length_c   1.000
_cell.angle_alpha   90.00
_cell.angle_beta   90.00
_cell.angle_gamma   90.00
#
_symmetry.space_group_name_H-M   'P 1'
#
loop_
_entity.id
_entity.type
_entity.pdbx_description
1 polymer ?
#
loop_
_entity_poly.entity_id
_entity_poly.type
_entity_poly.pdbx_seq_one_letter_code
_entity_poly.pdbx_strand_id
1 'polypeptide(L)'
;MRAASEPLTDDEKTDLDEALKAVRRAEQALARAQAHLNRTVGRIGSADRYGQKAAAGRRVGWSRQHVTTLANAYRAGELDQEERAEAA
;
A
#
# COMPACT_ATOMS: atom_id res chain seq x y z
N MET A 1 -42.44 -28.79 -0.15
CA MET A 1 -42.13 -28.37 1.23
C MET A 1 -40.61 -28.40 1.39
N ARG A 2 -39.95 -27.28 1.68
CA ARG A 2 -38.53 -27.31 2.07
C ARG A 2 -38.46 -27.95 3.45
N ALA A 3 -37.64 -28.99 3.61
CA ALA A 3 -37.36 -29.56 4.92
C ALA A 3 -36.83 -28.44 5.82
N ALA A 4 -37.43 -28.28 7.01
CA ALA A 4 -36.85 -27.44 8.04
C ALA A 4 -35.52 -28.07 8.43
N SER A 5 -34.41 -27.39 8.17
CA SER A 5 -33.09 -27.85 8.60
C SER A 5 -33.10 -28.01 10.11
N GLU A 6 -32.63 -29.16 10.60
CA GLU A 6 -32.48 -29.40 12.03
C GLU A 6 -31.62 -28.31 12.67
N PRO A 7 -31.96 -27.87 13.89
CA PRO A 7 -31.17 -26.87 14.59
C PRO A 7 -29.78 -27.44 14.92
N LEU A 8 -28.75 -26.62 14.76
CA LEU A 8 -27.37 -26.96 15.11
C LEU A 8 -27.27 -27.36 16.59
N THR A 9 -26.49 -28.42 16.84
CA THR A 9 -26.07 -28.79 18.19
C THR A 9 -25.11 -27.75 18.76
N ASP A 10 -24.92 -27.75 20.08
CA ASP A 10 -24.07 -26.76 20.73
C ASP A 10 -22.57 -26.95 20.39
N ASP A 11 -22.16 -28.19 20.12
CA ASP A 11 -20.81 -28.50 19.63
C ASP A 11 -20.60 -27.91 18.22
N GLU A 12 -21.55 -28.11 17.30
CA GLU A 12 -21.46 -27.54 15.95
C GLU A 12 -21.47 -26.01 15.94
N LYS A 13 -22.22 -25.38 16.86
CA LYS A 13 -22.17 -23.91 17.04
C LYS A 13 -20.79 -23.45 17.52
N THR A 14 -20.19 -24.18 18.46
CA THR A 14 -18.86 -23.88 19.00
C THR A 14 -17.79 -24.01 17.91
N ASP A 15 -17.84 -25.07 17.10
CA ASP A 15 -16.94 -25.28 15.97
C ASP A 15 -17.09 -24.18 14.92
N LEU A 16 -18.34 -23.78 14.62
CA LEU A 16 -18.61 -22.67 13.71
C LEU A 16 -18.05 -21.34 14.23
N ASP A 17 -18.19 -21.06 15.53
CA ASP A 17 -17.64 -19.86 16.15
C ASP A 17 -16.11 -19.84 16.11
N GLU A 18 -15.44 -20.97 16.35
CA GLU A 18 -13.99 -21.07 16.23
C GLU A 18 -13.53 -20.91 14.77
N ALA A 19 -14.25 -21.51 13.82
CA ALA A 19 -13.98 -21.31 12.39
C ALA A 19 -14.13 -19.83 11.99
N LEU A 20 -15.18 -19.14 12.47
CA LEU A 20 -15.37 -17.70 12.23
C LEU A 20 -14.25 -16.86 12.84
N LYS A 21 -13.79 -17.18 14.05
CA LYS A 21 -12.63 -16.51 14.66
C LYS A 21 -11.36 -16.74 13.84
N ALA A 22 -11.14 -17.95 13.33
CA ALA A 22 -9.99 -18.27 12.48
C ALA A 22 -10.01 -17.46 11.17
N VAL A 23 -11.16 -17.39 10.49
CA VAL A 23 -11.34 -16.58 9.28
C VAL A 23 -11.04 -15.11 9.55
N ARG A 24 -11.61 -14.53 10.61
CA ARG A 24 -11.35 -13.12 10.98
C ARG A 24 -9.86 -12.85 11.23
N ARG A 25 -9.15 -13.78 11.88
CA ARG A 25 -7.70 -13.65 12.10
C ARG A 25 -6.93 -13.70 10.77
N ALA A 26 -7.32 -14.58 9.86
CA ALA A 26 -6.71 -14.68 8.54
C ALA A 26 -6.94 -13.40 7.70
N GLU A 27 -8.15 -12.84 7.71
CA GLU A 27 -8.48 -11.58 7.04
C GLU A 27 -7.63 -10.41 7.56
N GLN A 28 -7.46 -10.30 8.88
CA GLN A 28 -6.61 -9.28 9.48
C GLN A 28 -5.14 -9.45 9.09
N ALA A 29 -4.64 -10.69 9.03
CA ALA A 29 -3.28 -10.97 8.59
C ALA A 29 -3.07 -10.59 7.11
N LEU A 30 -4.05 -10.91 6.25
CA LEU A 30 -4.03 -10.53 4.85
C LEU A 30 -4.00 -9.01 4.66
N ALA A 31 -4.85 -8.27 5.38
CA ALA A 31 -4.88 -6.81 5.34
C ALA A 31 -3.52 -6.19 5.73
N ARG A 32 -2.88 -6.73 6.78
CA ARG A 32 -1.54 -6.29 7.21
C ARG A 32 -0.47 -6.59 6.15
N ALA A 33 -0.52 -7.76 5.53
CA ALA A 33 0.39 -8.16 4.47
C ALA A 33 0.24 -7.26 3.23
N GLN A 34 -0.99 -6.96 2.81
CA GLN A 34 -1.29 -6.04 1.73
C GLN A 34 -0.77 -4.63 2.02
N ALA A 35 -1.00 -4.11 3.23
CA ALA A 35 -0.49 -2.80 3.62
C ALA A 35 1.06 -2.75 3.61
N HIS A 36 1.72 -3.83 4.03
CA HIS A 36 3.17 -3.94 3.93
C HIS A 36 3.65 -3.97 2.48
N LEU A 37 3.03 -4.78 1.62
CA LEU A 37 3.34 -4.86 0.19
C LEU A 37 3.22 -3.49 -0.48
N ASN A 38 2.10 -2.78 -0.27
CA ASN A 38 1.86 -1.47 -0.86
C ASN A 38 2.92 -0.44 -0.44
N ARG A 39 3.33 -0.43 0.84
CA ARG A 39 4.44 0.41 1.31
C ARG A 39 5.76 0.05 0.63
N THR A 40 6.05 -1.25 0.48
CA THR A 40 7.27 -1.73 -0.17
C THR A 40 7.29 -1.37 -1.66
N VAL A 41 6.18 -1.55 -2.38
CA VAL A 41 6.01 -1.13 -3.77
C VAL A 41 6.21 0.38 -3.92
N GLY A 42 5.60 1.18 -3.03
CA GLY A 42 5.79 2.64 -3.02
C GLY A 42 7.26 3.04 -2.82
N ARG A 43 7.97 2.37 -1.90
CA ARG A 43 9.41 2.57 -1.68
C ARG A 43 10.23 2.21 -2.91
N ILE A 44 9.99 1.04 -3.51
CA ILE A 44 10.70 0.58 -4.72
C ILE A 44 10.49 1.57 -5.86
N GLY A 45 9.24 1.97 -6.15
CA GLY A 45 8.93 2.93 -7.20
C GLY A 45 9.59 4.30 -6.97
N SER A 46 9.66 4.77 -5.72
CA SER A 46 10.37 6.01 -5.39
C SER A 46 11.88 5.91 -5.60
N ALA A 47 12.48 4.77 -5.23
CA ALA A 47 13.91 4.53 -5.36
C ALA A 47 14.32 4.38 -6.83
N ASP A 48 13.50 3.70 -7.63
CA ASP A 48 13.73 3.53 -9.06
C ASP A 48 13.67 4.88 -9.80
N ARG A 49 12.62 5.68 -9.57
CA ARG A 49 12.53 7.04 -10.15
C ARG A 49 13.71 7.93 -9.75
N TYR A 50 14.13 7.88 -8.48
CA TYR A 50 15.29 8.63 -8.02
C TYR A 50 16.60 8.13 -8.65
N GLY A 51 16.76 6.81 -8.77
CA GLY A 51 17.89 6.16 -9.44
C GLY A 51 17.99 6.55 -10.91
N GLN A 52 16.87 6.56 -11.63
CA GLN A 52 16.79 7.02 -13.02
C GLN A 52 17.19 8.49 -13.16
N LYS A 53 16.67 9.39 -12.31
CA LYS A 53 17.06 10.82 -12.30
C LYS A 53 18.56 10.99 -12.03
N ALA A 54 19.12 10.23 -11.07
CA ALA A 54 20.53 10.26 -10.76
C ALA A 54 21.41 9.72 -11.91
N ALA A 55 20.97 8.67 -12.59
CA ALA A 55 21.65 8.13 -13.76
C ALA A 55 21.66 9.12 -14.93
N ALA A 56 20.53 9.80 -15.19
CA ALA A 56 20.44 10.85 -16.21
C ALA A 56 21.35 12.04 -15.90
N GLY A 57 21.36 12.52 -14.64
CA GLY A 57 22.25 13.60 -14.19
C GLY A 57 23.73 13.27 -14.40
N ARG A 58 24.16 12.04 -14.05
CA ARG A 58 25.55 11.61 -14.28
C ARG A 58 25.96 11.65 -15.75
N ARG A 59 25.06 11.32 -16.69
CA ARG A 59 25.35 11.37 -18.13
C ARG A 59 25.66 12.78 -18.62
N VAL A 60 25.14 13.81 -17.95
CA VAL A 60 25.34 15.22 -18.31
C VAL A 60 26.28 15.96 -17.35
N GLY A 61 27.07 15.21 -16.56
CA GLY A 61 28.08 15.77 -15.65
C GLY A 61 27.52 16.41 -14.38
N TRP A 62 26.25 16.14 -14.04
CA TRP A 62 25.65 16.70 -12.82
C TRP A 62 26.08 15.93 -11.57
N SER A 63 26.47 16.67 -10.53
CA SER A 63 26.73 16.13 -9.21
C SER A 63 25.44 15.62 -8.55
N ARG A 64 25.59 14.79 -7.52
CA ARG A 64 24.47 14.31 -6.68
C ARG A 64 23.67 15.48 -6.09
N GLN A 65 24.31 16.60 -5.80
CA GLN A 65 23.66 17.80 -5.27
C GLN A 65 22.70 18.41 -6.28
N HIS A 66 23.09 18.56 -7.55
CA HIS A 66 22.20 19.07 -8.61
C HIS A 66 20.94 18.19 -8.76
N VAL A 67 21.12 16.86 -8.79
CA VAL A 67 20.01 15.91 -8.89
C VAL A 67 19.07 16.02 -7.68
N THR A 68 19.63 16.17 -6.49
CA THR A 68 18.86 16.28 -5.24
C THR A 68 18.06 17.58 -5.19
N THR A 69 18.68 18.71 -5.54
CA THR A 69 18.01 20.01 -5.63
C THR A 69 16.86 19.97 -6.61
N LEU A 70 17.05 19.40 -7.81
CA LEU A 70 16.00 19.29 -8.81
C LEU A 70 14.87 18.35 -8.37
N ALA A 71 15.19 17.21 -7.74
CA ALA A 71 14.19 16.29 -7.23
C ALA A 71 13.33 16.92 -6.12
N ASN A 72 13.92 17.73 -5.24
CA ASN A 72 13.20 18.45 -4.19
C ASN A 72 12.33 19.56 -4.77
N ALA A 73 12.84 20.33 -5.73
CA ALA A 73 12.05 21.37 -6.42
C ALA A 73 10.84 20.78 -7.16
N TYR A 74 11.02 19.64 -7.83
CA TYR A 74 9.93 18.96 -8.52
C TYR A 74 8.85 18.48 -7.55
N ARG A 75 9.26 17.86 -6.42
CA ARG A 75 8.32 17.39 -5.39
C ARG A 75 7.57 18.54 -4.73
N ALA A 76 8.24 19.67 -4.47
CA ALA A 76 7.58 20.87 -3.94
C ALA A 76 6.57 21.46 -4.95
N GLY A 77 6.90 21.44 -6.24
CA GLY A 77 5.98 21.85 -7.30
C GLY A 77 4.78 20.92 -7.46
N GLU A 78 4.95 19.60 -7.35
CA GLU A 78 3.83 18.64 -7.35
C GLU A 78 2.86 18.88 -6.19
N LEU A 79 3.39 19.16 -4.99
CA LEU A 79 2.58 19.49 -3.81
C LEU A 79 1.80 20.80 -3.97
N ASP A 80 2.41 21.86 -4.51
CA ASP A 80 1.73 23.14 -4.79
C ASP A 80 0.60 22.98 -5.82
N GLN A 81 0.73 22.02 -6.75
CA GLN A 81 -0.29 21.76 -7.77
C GLN A 81 -1.44 20.89 -7.23
N GLU A 82 -1.15 19.91 -6.36
CA GLU A 82 -2.19 19.15 -5.63
C GLU A 82 -3.00 20.08 -4.72
N GLU A 83 -2.34 20.97 -3.97
CA GLU A 83 -3.00 21.91 -3.06
C GLU A 83 -3.91 22.91 -3.80
N ARG A 84 -3.53 23.31 -5.02
CA ARG A 84 -4.38 24.14 -5.90
C ARG A 84 -5.52 23.38 -6.54
N ALA A 85 -5.35 22.10 -6.83
CA ALA A 85 -6.40 21.26 -7.40
C ALA A 85 -7.47 20.90 -6.36
N GLU A 86 -7.11 20.77 -5.08
CA GLU A 86 -8.06 20.56 -3.99
C GLU A 86 -8.79 21.84 -3.54
N ALA A 87 -8.22 23.02 -3.81
CA ALA A 87 -8.79 24.32 -3.47
C ALA A 87 -9.73 24.91 -4.54
N ALA A 88 -9.91 24.25 -5.69
CA ALA A 88 -10.71 24.70 -6.84
C ALA A 88 -12.03 23.90 -6.96
#